data_AF-A0A182SD99-F1
#
_entry.id   AF-A0A182SD99-F1
#
_cell.length_a   1.000
_cell.length_b   1.000
_cell.length_c   1.000
_cell.angle_alpha   90.00
_cell.angle_beta   90.00
_cell.angle_gamma   90.00
#
_symmetry.space_group_name_H-M   'P 1'
#
loop_
_entity.id
_entity.type
_entity.pdbx_description
1 polymer ?
#
loop_
_entity_poly.entity_id
_entity_poly.type
_entity_poly.pdbx_seq_one_letter_code
_entity_poly.pdbx_strand_id
1 'polypeptide(L)'
;MHSRSGDHDNGVVYVFWNEGELNFQLQGKLAGSAEVAGRFGTSLGRIGDINMDGYNDIAVGAPYEGNGAVYIFLGSKDGLQSKPSQKLTPPPNELLSPQPMFGFSLSRGADIDANGYKDLAIGSPHDERFTFIGHIRWYG
;
A
#
# COMPACT_ATOMS: atom_id res chain seq x y z
N MET A 1 -0.39 -5.86 33.82
CA MET A 1 -1.15 -5.75 32.56
C MET A 1 -0.54 -6.72 31.57
N HIS A 2 -1.21 -7.85 31.32
CA HIS A 2 -0.73 -8.88 30.39
C HIS A 2 -1.29 -8.57 28.99
N SER A 3 -0.40 -8.32 28.03
CA SER A 3 -0.76 -8.31 26.61
C SER A 3 -1.22 -9.71 26.22
N ARG A 4 -2.44 -9.84 25.69
CA ARG A 4 -2.84 -11.07 25.01
C ARG A 4 -1.99 -11.19 23.75
N SER A 5 -1.26 -12.29 23.66
CA SER A 5 -0.58 -12.75 22.45
C SER A 5 -1.59 -12.86 21.31
N GLY A 6 -1.41 -12.11 20.22
CA GLY A 6 -2.12 -12.33 18.95
C GLY A 6 -2.75 -11.12 18.27
N ASP A 7 -2.85 -9.96 18.92
CA ASP A 7 -3.36 -8.75 18.26
C ASP A 7 -2.25 -8.11 17.42
N HIS A 8 -1.99 -8.69 16.26
CA HIS A 8 -1.23 -8.03 15.20
C HIS A 8 -2.06 -6.84 14.71
N ASP A 9 -1.48 -5.63 14.77
CA ASP A 9 -2.10 -4.43 14.19
C ASP A 9 -2.08 -4.53 12.67
N ASN A 10 -3.07 -5.24 12.14
CA ASN A 10 -3.20 -5.51 10.72
C ASN A 10 -3.70 -4.30 9.96
N GLY A 11 -4.34 -3.33 10.64
CA GLY A 11 -4.96 -2.15 10.01
C GLY A 11 -6.21 -2.48 9.18
N VAL A 12 -7.01 -1.45 8.91
CA VAL A 12 -8.28 -1.55 8.17
C VAL A 12 -8.58 -0.23 7.46
N VAL A 13 -9.22 -0.30 6.30
CA VAL A 13 -9.75 0.87 5.59
C VAL A 13 -11.27 0.78 5.60
N TYR A 14 -11.95 1.82 6.10
CA TYR A 14 -13.40 1.94 6.03
C TYR A 14 -13.81 2.71 4.79
N VAL A 15 -14.82 2.21 4.08
CA VAL A 15 -15.33 2.81 2.84
C VAL A 15 -16.73 3.33 3.09
N PHE A 16 -16.91 4.63 2.92
CA PHE A 16 -18.21 5.30 2.98
C PHE A 16 -18.59 5.83 1.59
N TRP A 17 -19.86 5.67 1.20
CA TRP A 17 -20.40 6.38 0.04
C TRP A 17 -21.17 7.59 0.49
N ASN A 18 -21.00 8.69 -0.24
CA ASN A 18 -21.89 9.84 -0.13
C ASN A 18 -23.06 9.61 -1.09
N GLU A 19 -24.25 9.35 -0.55
CA GLU A 19 -25.49 9.20 -1.32
C GLU A 19 -26.10 10.54 -1.74
N GLY A 20 -25.39 11.66 -1.48
CA GLY A 20 -25.86 13.02 -1.70
C GLY A 20 -26.10 13.73 -0.37
N GLU A 21 -26.10 15.07 -0.38
CA GLU A 21 -26.43 15.89 0.80
C GLU A 21 -25.61 15.58 2.07
N LEU A 22 -24.36 15.10 1.91
CA LEU A 22 -23.48 14.64 2.99
C LEU A 22 -23.98 13.39 3.72
N ASN A 23 -24.90 12.62 3.13
CA ASN A 23 -25.36 11.34 3.64
C ASN A 23 -24.31 10.25 3.39
N PHE A 24 -23.41 10.05 4.35
CA PHE A 24 -22.37 9.02 4.28
C PHE A 24 -22.85 7.68 4.83
N GLN A 25 -22.95 6.68 3.96
CA GLN A 25 -23.30 5.29 4.32
C GLN A 25 -22.06 4.40 4.32
N LEU A 26 -21.88 3.61 5.39
CA LEU A 26 -20.80 2.61 5.46
C LEU A 26 -21.11 1.49 4.46
N GLN A 27 -20.22 1.31 3.50
CA GLN A 27 -20.36 0.26 2.48
C GLN A 27 -19.60 -1.00 2.85
N GLY A 28 -18.48 -0.82 3.53
CA GLY A 28 -17.70 -1.95 3.99
C GLY A 28 -16.34 -1.53 4.52
N LYS A 29 -15.52 -2.57 4.69
CA LYS A 29 -14.14 -2.42 5.11
C LYS A 29 -13.24 -3.28 4.23
N LEU A 30 -12.05 -2.76 3.97
CA LEU A 30 -10.95 -3.50 3.36
C LEU A 30 -9.97 -3.85 4.46
N ALA A 31 -9.49 -5.09 4.47
CA ALA A 31 -8.48 -5.54 5.41
C ALA A 31 -7.33 -6.17 4.62
N GLY A 32 -6.10 -5.94 5.10
CA GLY A 32 -4.94 -6.70 4.65
C GLY A 32 -5.05 -8.17 5.05
N SER A 33 -4.13 -9.00 4.58
CA SER A 33 -4.07 -10.39 5.06
C SER A 33 -3.86 -10.40 6.58
N ALA A 34 -4.75 -11.09 7.30
CA ALA A 34 -4.81 -11.10 8.76
C ALA A 34 -3.57 -11.70 9.46
N GLU A 35 -2.66 -12.29 8.68
CA GLU A 35 -1.53 -13.07 9.17
C GLU A 35 -0.29 -12.21 9.54
N VAL A 36 -0.26 -10.91 9.22
CA VAL A 36 0.92 -10.07 9.44
C VAL A 36 0.51 -8.66 9.89
N ALA A 37 1.14 -8.15 10.96
CA ALA A 37 1.00 -6.79 11.49
C ALA A 37 1.53 -5.70 10.52
N GLY A 38 0.96 -5.65 9.31
CA GLY A 38 1.44 -4.83 8.20
C GLY A 38 1.02 -3.37 8.25
N ARG A 39 0.14 -3.01 9.20
CA ARG A 39 -0.55 -1.72 9.29
C ARG A 39 -1.19 -1.33 7.95
N PHE A 40 -2.00 -2.23 7.41
CA PHE A 40 -2.78 -1.99 6.19
C PHE A 40 -3.61 -0.71 6.33
N GLY A 41 -3.60 0.12 5.29
CA GLY A 41 -4.24 1.43 5.34
C GLY A 41 -3.32 2.56 5.82
N THR A 42 -2.01 2.28 6.02
CA THR A 42 -1.03 3.34 6.31
C THR A 42 -0.98 4.40 5.21
N SER A 43 -1.18 4.01 3.95
CA SER A 43 -1.26 4.91 2.81
C SER A 43 -2.40 4.53 1.87
N LEU A 44 -2.99 5.54 1.23
CA LEU A 44 -4.10 5.40 0.28
C LEU A 44 -3.77 6.17 -1.01
N GLY A 45 -3.87 5.50 -2.15
CA GLY A 45 -3.64 6.08 -3.47
C GLY A 45 -4.95 6.18 -4.26
N ARG A 46 -5.29 7.38 -4.75
CA ARG A 46 -6.33 7.56 -5.78
C ARG A 46 -5.70 7.28 -7.14
N ILE A 47 -5.81 6.04 -7.60
CA ILE A 47 -5.12 5.55 -8.81
C ILE A 47 -5.95 5.69 -10.09
N GLY A 48 -7.22 6.08 -9.97
CA GLY A 48 -8.10 6.23 -11.13
C GLY A 48 -8.57 4.86 -11.64
N ASP A 49 -9.08 4.82 -12.86
CA ASP A 49 -9.49 3.59 -13.54
C ASP A 49 -8.26 2.94 -14.20
N ILE A 50 -7.66 1.95 -13.52
CA ILE A 50 -6.40 1.31 -13.93
C ILE A 50 -6.63 0.16 -14.92
N ASN A 51 -7.82 -0.44 -14.91
CA ASN A 51 -8.21 -1.55 -15.79
C ASN A 51 -9.13 -1.12 -16.95
N MET A 52 -9.49 0.17 -17.04
CA MET A 52 -10.32 0.79 -18.07
C MET A 52 -11.75 0.24 -18.13
N ASP A 53 -12.34 -0.09 -16.98
CA ASP A 53 -13.71 -0.62 -16.91
C ASP A 53 -14.79 0.46 -16.65
N GLY A 54 -14.38 1.71 -16.50
CA GLY A 54 -15.22 2.86 -16.25
C GLY A 54 -15.39 3.21 -14.76
N TYR A 55 -14.79 2.45 -13.84
CA TYR A 55 -14.87 2.69 -12.40
C TYR A 55 -13.50 3.07 -11.84
N ASN A 56 -13.47 3.99 -10.87
CA ASN A 56 -12.20 4.35 -10.23
C ASN A 56 -11.78 3.29 -9.21
N ASP A 57 -10.49 2.97 -9.24
CA ASP A 57 -9.82 2.02 -8.35
C ASP A 57 -9.01 2.76 -7.27
N ILE A 58 -8.59 2.01 -6.26
CA ILE A 58 -7.70 2.51 -5.21
C ILE A 58 -6.53 1.55 -4.94
N ALA A 59 -5.44 2.13 -4.44
CA ALA A 59 -4.31 1.39 -3.89
C ALA A 59 -4.22 1.61 -2.36
N VAL A 60 -3.87 0.57 -1.62
CA VAL A 60 -3.70 0.62 -0.16
C VAL A 60 -2.34 0.05 0.25
N GLY A 61 -1.55 0.81 0.99
CA GLY A 61 -0.25 0.39 1.49
C GLY A 61 -0.31 -0.34 2.83
N ALA A 62 0.55 -1.35 2.98
CA ALA A 62 0.87 -2.08 4.19
C ALA A 62 2.41 -2.14 4.34
N PRO A 63 3.09 -1.02 4.64
CA PRO A 63 4.54 -0.91 4.58
C PRO A 63 5.31 -1.82 5.56
N TYR A 64 4.64 -2.38 6.57
CA TYR A 64 5.25 -3.26 7.56
C TYR A 64 4.95 -4.74 7.31
N GLU A 65 4.24 -5.08 6.23
CA GLU A 65 3.97 -6.47 5.87
C GLU A 65 5.18 -7.08 5.18
N GLY A 66 5.98 -7.87 5.90
CA GLY A 66 7.23 -8.41 5.35
C GLY A 66 8.16 -7.26 4.93
N ASN A 67 8.48 -7.16 3.64
CA ASN A 67 9.25 -6.05 3.07
C ASN A 67 8.36 -4.86 2.63
N GLY A 68 7.09 -4.85 3.01
CA GLY A 68 6.09 -3.89 2.57
C GLY A 68 5.30 -4.39 1.36
N ALA A 69 4.04 -3.98 1.30
CA ALA A 69 3.11 -4.37 0.25
C ALA A 69 2.17 -3.22 -0.14
N VAL A 70 1.65 -3.29 -1.37
CA VAL A 70 0.55 -2.44 -1.84
C VAL A 70 -0.53 -3.32 -2.46
N TYR A 71 -1.77 -3.08 -2.09
CA TYR A 71 -2.93 -3.83 -2.56
C TYR A 71 -3.76 -2.96 -3.50
N ILE A 72 -4.13 -3.50 -4.66
CA ILE A 72 -5.02 -2.85 -5.63
C ILE A 72 -6.43 -3.38 -5.43
N PHE A 73 -7.39 -2.46 -5.25
CA PHE A 73 -8.81 -2.78 -5.14
C PHE A 73 -9.56 -2.11 -6.28
N LEU A 74 -10.28 -2.92 -7.05
CA LEU A 74 -11.01 -2.44 -8.20
C LEU A 74 -12.37 -1.85 -7.82
N GLY A 75 -12.73 -0.76 -8.49
CA GLY A 75 -14.09 -0.26 -8.52
C GLY A 75 -15.02 -1.19 -9.30
N SER A 76 -16.31 -0.96 -9.15
CA SER A 76 -17.34 -1.61 -9.96
C SER A 76 -18.65 -0.83 -9.86
N LYS A 77 -19.66 -1.27 -10.61
CA LYS A 77 -21.04 -0.77 -10.48
C LYS A 77 -21.61 -0.90 -9.05
N ASP A 78 -21.16 -1.91 -8.31
CA ASP A 78 -21.57 -2.20 -6.93
C ASP A 78 -20.58 -1.54 -5.94
N GLY A 79 -19.72 -0.64 -6.46
CA GLY A 79 -18.64 0.07 -5.80
C GLY A 79 -17.39 -0.78 -5.58
N LEU A 80 -16.64 -0.45 -4.52
CA LEU A 80 -15.29 -0.97 -4.34
C LEU A 80 -15.31 -2.44 -3.91
N GLN A 81 -14.60 -3.29 -4.63
CA GLN A 81 -14.48 -4.71 -4.31
C GLN A 81 -13.75 -4.91 -2.98
N SER A 82 -14.20 -5.87 -2.16
CA SER A 82 -13.60 -6.14 -0.85
C SER A 82 -12.35 -7.03 -0.91
N LYS A 83 -12.14 -7.73 -2.02
CA LYS A 83 -10.92 -8.50 -2.29
C LYS A 83 -9.99 -7.70 -3.19
N PRO A 84 -8.68 -7.67 -2.90
CA PRO A 84 -7.72 -7.05 -3.79
C PRO A 84 -7.61 -7.87 -5.08
N SER A 85 -7.52 -7.18 -6.21
CA SER A 85 -7.24 -7.80 -7.52
C SER A 85 -5.76 -8.16 -7.67
N GLN A 86 -4.88 -7.39 -7.01
CA GLN A 86 -3.44 -7.56 -7.08
C GLN A 86 -2.77 -7.16 -5.77
N LYS A 87 -1.66 -7.83 -5.46
CA LYS A 87 -0.70 -7.45 -4.41
C LYS A 87 0.65 -7.17 -5.08
N LEU A 88 1.16 -5.97 -4.89
CA LEU A 88 2.49 -5.53 -5.32
C LEU A 88 3.44 -5.63 -4.13
N THR A 89 4.62 -6.17 -4.37
CA THR A 89 5.72 -6.29 -3.41
C THR A 89 7.00 -5.78 -4.05
N PRO A 90 7.99 -5.31 -3.28
CA PRO A 90 9.24 -4.86 -3.86
C PRO A 90 9.96 -6.02 -4.57
N PRO A 91 10.66 -5.75 -5.69
CA PRO A 91 11.42 -6.77 -6.41
C PRO A 91 12.55 -7.32 -5.51
N PRO A 92 12.62 -8.65 -5.29
CA PRO A 92 13.53 -9.23 -4.30
C PRO A 92 15.02 -8.91 -4.49
N ASN A 93 15.45 -8.71 -5.74
CA ASN A 93 16.86 -8.48 -6.09
C ASN A 93 17.27 -7.00 -6.04
N GLU A 94 16.34 -6.08 -5.75
CA GLU A 94 16.62 -4.64 -5.72
C GLU A 94 16.56 -4.05 -4.30
N LEU A 95 16.24 -4.88 -3.31
CA LEU A 95 16.18 -4.46 -1.91
C LEU A 95 17.57 -4.09 -1.39
N LEU A 96 17.68 -2.89 -0.84
CA LEU A 96 18.89 -2.34 -0.23
C LEU A 96 18.82 -2.35 1.29
N SER A 97 17.65 -2.66 1.85
CA SER A 97 17.38 -2.67 3.30
C SER A 97 16.49 -3.85 3.70
N PRO A 98 16.69 -4.41 4.93
CA PRO A 98 15.86 -5.49 5.44
C PRO A 98 14.42 -5.06 5.79
N GLN A 99 14.15 -3.75 5.87
CA GLN A 99 12.82 -3.22 6.17
C GLN A 99 12.59 -1.96 5.31
N PRO A 100 12.41 -2.12 3.99
CA PRO A 100 12.44 -1.01 3.03
C PRO A 100 11.19 -0.10 3.11
N MET A 101 10.13 -0.58 3.77
CA MET A 101 8.84 0.10 3.93
C MET A 101 8.13 0.36 2.60
N PHE A 102 8.21 -0.58 1.66
CA PHE A 102 7.53 -0.48 0.37
C PHE A 102 6.02 -0.28 0.56
N GLY A 103 5.46 0.76 -0.07
CA GLY A 103 4.05 1.12 0.12
C GLY A 103 3.82 2.18 1.20
N PHE A 104 4.88 2.80 1.74
CA PHE A 104 4.74 3.87 2.74
C PHE A 104 4.04 5.12 2.16
N SER A 105 4.26 5.42 0.88
CA SER A 105 3.57 6.49 0.16
C SER A 105 3.18 6.04 -1.24
N LEU A 106 2.06 6.54 -1.74
CA LEU A 106 1.50 6.19 -3.05
C LEU A 106 1.26 7.46 -3.86
N SER A 107 1.59 7.43 -5.14
CA SER A 107 1.23 8.52 -6.06
C SER A 107 -0.27 8.50 -6.38
N ARG A 108 -0.74 9.60 -6.99
CA ARG A 108 -1.97 9.54 -7.78
C ARG A 108 -1.70 8.76 -9.06
N GLY A 109 -2.74 8.14 -9.62
CA GLY A 109 -2.63 7.48 -10.91
C GLY A 109 -2.44 8.50 -12.04
N ALA A 110 -1.43 8.26 -12.88
CA ALA A 110 -1.12 9.08 -14.04
C ALA A 110 -0.56 8.19 -15.14
N ASP A 111 -0.88 8.48 -16.39
CA ASP A 111 -0.28 7.78 -17.53
C ASP A 111 1.07 8.43 -17.82
N ILE A 112 2.16 7.81 -17.35
CA ILE A 112 3.53 8.33 -17.36
C ILE A 112 4.24 7.95 -18.66
N ASP A 113 3.94 6.77 -19.21
CA ASP A 113 4.56 6.26 -20.44
C ASP A 113 3.71 6.48 -21.70
N ALA A 114 2.52 7.07 -21.56
CA ALA A 114 1.56 7.37 -22.63
C ALA A 114 0.98 6.13 -23.31
N ASN A 115 0.84 5.02 -22.59
CA ASN A 115 0.26 3.78 -23.11
C ASN A 115 -1.28 3.73 -23.00
N GLY A 116 -1.91 4.73 -22.38
CA GLY A 116 -3.35 4.84 -22.18
C GLY A 116 -3.86 4.29 -20.85
N TYR A 117 -3.01 3.65 -20.04
CA TYR A 117 -3.31 3.13 -18.71
C TYR A 117 -2.72 4.04 -17.63
N LYS A 118 -3.30 4.02 -16.43
CA LYS A 118 -2.75 4.76 -15.29
C LYS A 118 -1.60 3.98 -14.66
N ASP A 119 -0.47 4.63 -14.48
CA ASP A 119 0.67 4.12 -13.72
C ASP A 119 0.62 4.56 -12.25
N LEU A 120 1.39 3.85 -11.42
CA LEU A 120 1.48 4.07 -9.98
C LEU A 120 2.95 4.06 -9.53
N ALA A 121 3.40 5.14 -8.89
CA ALA A 121 4.69 5.18 -8.19
C ALA A 121 4.50 4.88 -6.70
N ILE A 122 5.40 4.06 -6.14
CA ILE A 122 5.34 3.57 -4.76
C ILE A 122 6.62 3.97 -4.02
N GLY A 123 6.46 4.65 -2.88
CA GLY A 123 7.57 5.04 -2.02
C GLY A 123 8.01 3.89 -1.11
N SER A 124 9.32 3.81 -0.91
CA SER A 124 10.01 2.84 -0.07
C SER A 124 11.14 3.56 0.69
N PRO A 125 10.80 4.44 1.65
CA PRO A 125 11.73 5.42 2.21
C PRO A 125 12.87 4.83 3.03
N HIS A 126 12.79 3.55 3.39
CA HIS A 126 13.87 2.85 4.08
C HIS A 126 14.72 1.99 3.14
N ASP A 127 14.48 2.04 1.83
CA ASP A 127 15.17 1.26 0.81
C ASP A 127 16.31 2.03 0.13
N GLU A 128 16.99 2.88 0.90
CA GLU A 128 18.21 3.56 0.46
C GLU A 128 19.44 2.87 1.05
N ARG A 129 20.53 2.86 0.28
CA ARG A 129 21.78 2.18 0.64
C ARG A 129 22.32 2.67 2.01
N PHE A 130 22.24 1.83 3.04
CA PHE A 130 23.06 2.00 4.24
C PHE A 130 24.50 1.60 3.93
N THR A 131 25.31 2.52 3.39
CA THR A 131 26.77 2.28 3.30
C THR A 131 27.46 2.97 4.47
N PHE A 132 27.60 2.28 5.60
CA PHE A 132 28.55 2.71 6.63
C PHE A 132 29.95 2.23 6.22
N ILE A 133 30.69 3.01 5.42
CA ILE A 133 32.13 2.75 5.23
C ILE A 133 32.87 3.27 6.47
N GLY A 134 32.76 2.54 7.57
CA GLY A 134 33.61 2.70 8.73
C GLY A 134 34.96 2.03 8.49
N HIS A 135 35.86 2.70 7.78
CA HIS A 135 37.28 2.32 7.78
C HIS A 135 38.10 3.42 8.47
N ILE A 136 38.15 3.35 9.80
CA ILE A 136 39.23 3.99 10.57
C ILE A 136 40.42 3.03 10.48
N ARG A 137 41.37 3.32 9.58
CA ARG A 137 42.71 2.74 9.69
C ARG A 137 43.51 3.59 10.67
N TRP A 138 43.79 3.03 11.84
CA TRP A 138 44.89 3.51 12.66
C TRP A 138 46.19 3.02 12.01
N TYR A 139 47.05 3.94 11.57
CA TYR A 139 48.46 3.65 11.37
C TYR A 139 49.16 4.00 12.68
N GLY A 140 49.71 2.97 13.33
CA GLY A 140 50.71 3.10 14.39
C GLY A 140 52.10 2.87 13.82
#